data_AF-V5RIR4-F1
#
_entry.id   AF-V5RIR4-F1
#
_cell.length_a   1.000
_cell.length_b   1.000
_cell.length_c   1.000
_cell.angle_alpha   90.00
_cell.angle_beta   90.00
_cell.angle_gamma   90.00
#
_symmetry.space_group_name_H-M   'P 1'
#
loop_
_entity.id
_entity.type
_entity.pdbx_description
1 polymer ?
#
loop_
_entity_poly.entity_id
_entity_poly.type
_entity_poly.pdbx_seq_one_letter_code
_entity_poly.pdbx_strand_id
1 'polypeptide(L)'
;MFIMGLLNSMTLISQPLATTYSANVINNISNINERIDLGEIYIDTSDFIVDKYNKDGSFNTQDLTKEVSLNAYNKNREIKGMKEFFNSFVRNTRDWEVIGLPNSLPTQSNQKVETTLAFVPMIESLNFDNSLLLNVNFCRTNGEEGCSKTKPETNTEKKAKLKDILKNTHIGTIKNPSEKLVLTNVVKLNNDLVVNDLNIDSISYKEAMISSKTYDGSVLVDFDSKFVSEQNENNSFRTQKAQVEAYNSEQSMTKSASLNFNIALGKDALAGSFDYIGINWKGYSWNNQDSERWHNNDHYSGTTDNIEFTTKKIGVRGTNDTAVFDRIYSNTNWMKCFGYISISWTDDFTLSINCWVEVSSYATAWNAYWAKAAAYIEIDNVLFI
;
A
#
# COMPACT_ATOMS: atom_id res chain seq x y z
N MET A 1 60.75 -1.61 -52.89
CA MET A 1 60.54 -0.23 -52.43
C MET A 1 59.22 -0.18 -51.69
N PHE A 2 59.23 -0.43 -50.38
CA PHE A 2 58.13 -0.13 -49.47
C PHE A 2 58.72 -0.02 -48.06
N ILE A 3 58.20 0.96 -47.35
CA ILE A 3 58.78 1.69 -46.23
C ILE A 3 58.68 0.90 -44.90
N MET A 4 59.76 0.90 -44.12
CA MET A 4 59.75 0.57 -42.69
C MET A 4 58.92 1.61 -41.92
N GLY A 5 57.99 1.16 -41.09
CA GLY A 5 57.30 1.98 -40.09
C GLY A 5 57.27 1.24 -38.76
N LEU A 6 58.19 1.61 -37.87
CA LEU A 6 58.20 1.26 -36.45
C LEU A 6 56.91 1.76 -35.77
N LEU A 7 56.14 0.86 -35.16
CA LEU A 7 55.10 1.21 -34.19
C LEU A 7 55.51 0.69 -32.82
N ASN A 8 55.95 1.64 -31.98
CA ASN A 8 56.15 1.47 -30.55
C ASN A 8 54.80 1.20 -29.87
N SER A 9 54.67 0.06 -29.21
CA SER A 9 53.59 -0.20 -28.26
C SER A 9 53.93 0.47 -26.92
N MET A 10 53.36 1.64 -26.65
CA MET A 10 53.27 2.18 -25.29
C MET A 10 52.08 1.53 -24.58
N THR A 11 52.35 0.54 -23.73
CA THR A 11 51.41 0.11 -22.70
C THR A 11 51.42 1.14 -21.56
N LEU A 12 50.37 1.95 -21.50
CA LEU A 12 50.01 2.76 -20.33
C LEU A 12 49.52 1.80 -19.24
N ILE A 13 50.39 1.51 -18.26
CA ILE A 13 49.99 0.92 -16.99
C ILE A 13 49.44 2.07 -16.14
N SER A 14 48.12 2.26 -16.14
CA SER A 14 47.45 3.08 -15.13
C SER A 14 47.33 2.25 -13.85
N GLN A 15 48.19 2.49 -12.87
CA GLN A 15 47.93 2.05 -11.50
C GLN A 15 46.75 2.86 -10.94
N PRO A 16 45.71 2.24 -10.36
CA PRO A 16 44.77 2.98 -9.54
C PRO A 16 45.50 3.42 -8.27
N LEU A 17 45.62 4.74 -8.08
CA LEU A 17 45.91 5.35 -6.79
C LEU A 17 44.75 5.01 -5.84
N ALA A 18 44.86 3.90 -5.12
CA ALA A 18 44.07 3.64 -3.95
C ALA A 18 44.52 4.59 -2.84
N THR A 19 43.90 5.76 -2.78
CA THR A 19 43.91 6.58 -1.57
C THR A 19 43.12 5.83 -0.50
N THR A 20 43.84 5.16 0.38
CA THR A 20 43.31 4.70 1.67
C THR A 20 42.90 5.92 2.48
N TYR A 21 41.62 6.28 2.39
CA TYR A 21 40.98 7.10 3.41
C TYR A 21 40.95 6.27 4.70
N SER A 22 41.68 6.74 5.71
CA SER A 22 41.72 6.10 7.01
C SER A 22 40.31 6.10 7.62
N ALA A 23 39.73 4.91 7.73
CA ALA A 23 38.60 4.66 8.60
C ALA A 23 39.07 4.79 10.05
N ASN A 24 38.95 6.00 10.61
CA ASN A 24 39.15 6.24 12.04
C ASN A 24 38.35 7.47 12.53
N VAL A 25 37.14 7.67 12.01
CA VAL A 25 36.14 8.58 12.60
C VAL A 25 34.73 8.03 12.39
N ILE A 26 34.41 6.83 12.86
CA ILE A 26 33.02 6.42 13.12
C ILE A 26 33.04 5.49 14.33
N ASN A 27 33.06 6.08 15.53
CA ASN A 27 32.75 5.38 16.79
C ASN A 27 32.34 6.42 17.84
N ASN A 28 31.34 7.25 17.51
CA ASN A 28 30.63 8.11 18.47
C ASN A 28 29.30 8.68 17.89
N ILE A 29 28.49 7.86 17.23
CA ILE A 29 27.07 8.19 16.99
C ILE A 29 26.23 7.02 17.49
N SER A 30 26.24 6.84 18.81
CA SER A 30 25.15 6.18 19.53
C SER A 30 24.31 7.23 20.25
N ASN A 31 24.02 8.34 19.56
CA ASN A 31 22.85 9.14 19.91
C ASN A 31 21.69 8.48 19.19
N ILE A 32 20.96 7.64 19.93
CA ILE A 32 19.56 7.37 19.63
C ILE A 32 18.93 8.76 19.56
N ASN A 33 18.73 9.28 18.34
CA ASN A 33 18.04 10.55 18.17
C ASN A 33 16.66 10.34 18.78
N GLU A 34 16.39 11.05 19.87
CA GLU A 34 15.08 11.10 20.49
C GLU A 34 14.08 11.42 19.37
N ARG A 35 13.16 10.48 19.10
CA ARG A 35 12.15 10.65 18.06
C ARG A 35 11.26 11.82 18.46
N ILE A 36 10.86 12.62 17.49
CA ILE A 36 10.01 13.79 17.72
C ILE A 36 8.56 13.33 17.68
N ASP A 37 7.86 13.40 18.80
CA ASP A 37 6.42 13.15 18.84
C ASP A 37 5.66 14.33 18.21
N LEU A 38 5.12 14.12 17.01
CA LEU A 38 4.35 15.12 16.30
C LEU A 38 3.00 15.42 16.96
N GLY A 39 2.47 14.49 17.76
CA GLY A 39 1.21 14.65 18.49
C GLY A 39 1.28 15.69 19.61
N GLU A 40 2.49 16.06 20.05
CA GLU A 40 2.74 17.12 21.03
C GLU A 40 2.90 18.51 20.39
N ILE A 41 3.07 18.58 19.07
CA ILE A 41 3.25 19.85 18.36
C ILE A 41 1.89 20.50 18.15
N TYR A 42 1.62 21.58 18.90
CA TYR A 42 0.42 22.38 18.73
C TYR A 42 0.65 23.49 17.70
N ILE A 43 0.00 23.39 16.54
CA ILE A 43 0.05 24.45 15.53
C ILE A 43 -1.16 25.37 15.65
N ASP A 44 -0.90 26.68 15.72
CA ASP A 44 -1.98 27.66 15.66
C ASP A 44 -2.68 27.64 14.30
N THR A 45 -4.00 27.81 14.32
CA THR A 45 -4.85 27.77 13.13
C THR A 45 -4.29 28.65 12.02
N SER A 46 -4.09 28.04 10.86
CA SER A 46 -3.47 28.71 9.73
C SER A 46 -4.55 29.16 8.75
N ASP A 47 -4.91 30.44 8.81
CA ASP A 47 -5.60 31.09 7.70
C ASP A 47 -4.72 30.99 6.44
N PHE A 48 -5.27 30.39 5.38
CA PHE A 48 -4.59 30.15 4.11
C PHE A 48 -5.39 30.75 2.96
N ILE A 49 -4.81 31.75 2.31
CA ILE A 49 -5.44 32.48 1.21
C ILE A 49 -5.26 31.69 -0.09
N VAL A 50 -6.37 31.34 -0.74
CA VAL A 50 -6.38 30.49 -1.95
C VAL A 50 -6.54 31.25 -3.26
N ASP A 51 -6.33 32.57 -3.26
CA ASP A 51 -6.58 33.46 -4.41
C ASP A 51 -5.80 33.07 -5.68
N LYS A 52 -4.65 32.40 -5.54
CA LYS A 52 -3.84 31.92 -6.66
C LYS A 52 -4.29 30.59 -7.27
N TYR A 53 -5.24 29.90 -6.65
CA TYR A 53 -5.79 28.62 -7.15
C TYR A 53 -7.00 28.84 -8.07
N ASN A 54 -7.34 27.81 -8.83
CA ASN A 54 -8.39 27.87 -9.85
C ASN A 54 -9.72 28.34 -9.25
N LYS A 55 -10.44 29.17 -10.01
CA LYS A 55 -11.73 29.75 -9.56
C LYS A 55 -12.84 28.73 -9.36
N ASP A 56 -12.72 27.57 -9.99
CA ASP A 56 -13.62 26.43 -9.84
C ASP A 56 -13.35 25.60 -8.56
N GLY A 57 -12.34 25.98 -7.78
CA GLY A 57 -11.98 25.30 -6.53
C GLY A 57 -11.07 24.10 -6.73
N SER A 58 -10.68 23.77 -7.97
CA SER A 58 -9.72 22.71 -8.24
C SER A 58 -8.29 23.15 -7.87
N PHE A 59 -7.47 22.18 -7.46
CA PHE A 59 -6.09 22.42 -7.06
C PHE A 59 -5.22 21.19 -7.30
N ASN A 60 -3.91 21.39 -7.40
CA ASN A 60 -2.95 20.30 -7.33
C ASN A 60 -2.65 20.00 -5.86
N THR A 61 -2.92 18.76 -5.43
CA THR A 61 -2.74 18.30 -4.05
C THR A 61 -1.32 18.50 -3.54
N GLN A 62 -0.29 18.21 -4.34
CA GLN A 62 1.11 18.36 -3.91
C GLN A 62 1.48 19.83 -3.73
N ASP A 63 1.05 20.69 -4.64
CA ASP A 63 1.32 22.14 -4.56
C ASP A 63 0.61 22.76 -3.35
N LEU A 64 -0.68 22.47 -3.16
CA LEU A 64 -1.44 22.95 -2.00
C LEU A 64 -0.83 22.51 -0.68
N THR A 65 -0.51 21.22 -0.57
CA THR A 65 0.09 20.67 0.65
C THR A 65 1.42 21.32 0.98
N LYS A 66 2.30 21.47 -0.03
CA LYS A 66 3.62 22.09 0.16
C LYS A 66 3.52 23.51 0.67
N GLU A 67 2.59 24.28 0.14
CA GLU A 67 2.42 25.66 0.53
C GLU A 67 1.74 25.85 1.87
N VAL A 68 0.73 25.02 2.18
CA VAL A 68 0.10 25.00 3.50
C VAL A 68 1.13 24.65 4.57
N SER A 69 1.98 23.65 4.29
CA SER A 69 3.09 23.26 5.18
C SER A 69 4.10 24.39 5.38
N LEU A 70 4.44 25.12 4.30
CA LEU A 70 5.34 26.27 4.38
C LEU A 70 4.72 27.43 5.17
N ASN A 71 3.41 27.69 5.00
CA ASN A 71 2.69 28.70 5.79
C ASN A 71 2.71 28.33 7.28
N ALA A 72 2.40 27.08 7.59
CA ALA A 72 2.41 26.55 8.95
C ALA A 72 3.82 26.65 9.58
N TYR A 73 4.86 26.25 8.86
CA TYR A 73 6.25 26.39 9.31
C TYR A 73 6.62 27.85 9.59
N ASN A 74 6.32 28.77 8.67
CA ASN A 74 6.68 30.18 8.84
C ASN A 74 6.01 30.82 10.06
N LYS A 75 4.76 30.46 10.36
CA LYS A 75 4.03 30.95 11.53
C LYS A 75 4.49 30.30 12.84
N ASN A 76 5.01 29.07 12.79
CA ASN A 76 5.28 28.25 13.97
C ASN A 76 6.74 27.82 14.08
N ARG A 77 7.67 28.53 13.44
CA ARG A 77 9.09 28.16 13.33
C ARG A 77 9.82 28.03 14.68
N GLU A 78 9.28 28.67 15.72
CA GLU A 78 9.85 28.67 17.07
C GLU A 78 9.45 27.42 17.88
N ILE A 79 8.46 26.64 17.41
CA ILE A 79 8.04 25.40 18.07
C ILE A 79 9.09 24.31 17.84
N LYS A 80 9.53 23.68 18.93
CA LYS A 80 10.49 22.56 18.89
C LYS A 80 9.96 21.46 17.96
N GLY A 81 10.81 20.97 17.04
CA GLY A 81 10.45 19.91 16.09
C GLY A 81 9.86 20.39 14.77
N MET A 82 9.36 21.63 14.67
CA MET A 82 8.75 22.14 13.42
C MET A 82 9.76 22.28 12.28
N LYS A 83 11.00 22.64 12.58
CA LYS A 83 12.06 22.76 11.57
C LYS A 83 12.46 21.40 11.03
N GLU A 84 12.61 20.42 11.89
CA GLU A 84 12.92 19.03 11.55
C GLU A 84 11.80 18.44 10.69
N PHE A 85 10.54 18.59 11.12
CA PHE A 85 9.36 18.19 10.38
C PHE A 85 9.36 18.80 8.97
N PHE A 86 9.43 20.13 8.88
CA PHE A 86 9.33 20.82 7.60
C PHE A 86 10.46 20.44 6.64
N ASN A 87 11.69 20.33 7.14
CA ASN A 87 12.83 19.90 6.32
C ASN A 87 12.67 18.46 5.82
N SER A 88 12.15 17.55 6.65
CA SER A 88 11.88 16.18 6.25
C SER A 88 10.80 16.14 5.17
N PHE A 89 9.67 16.80 5.41
CA PHE A 89 8.54 16.86 4.49
C PHE A 89 8.93 17.42 3.12
N VAL A 90 9.63 18.56 3.09
CA VAL A 90 10.06 19.18 1.82
C VAL A 90 11.11 18.36 1.08
N ARG A 91 12.01 17.67 1.80
CA ARG A 91 13.06 16.86 1.19
C ARG A 91 12.49 15.64 0.47
N ASN A 92 11.46 15.02 1.03
CA ASN A 92 10.83 13.85 0.42
C ASN A 92 9.35 13.75 0.79
N THR A 93 8.51 14.47 0.05
CA THR A 93 7.06 14.48 0.27
C THR A 93 6.39 13.12 0.10
N ARG A 94 7.07 12.14 -0.52
CA ARG A 94 6.57 10.77 -0.70
C ARG A 94 6.69 9.93 0.56
N ASP A 95 7.50 10.35 1.52
CA ASP A 95 7.66 9.66 2.81
C ASP A 95 6.56 10.06 3.80
N TRP A 96 5.59 10.87 3.36
CA TRP A 96 4.55 11.45 4.18
C TRP A 96 3.19 11.28 3.51
N GLU A 97 2.22 10.81 4.28
CA GLU A 97 0.80 10.89 3.93
C GLU A 97 0.24 12.21 4.42
N VAL A 98 -0.56 12.87 3.57
CA VAL A 98 -1.33 14.04 4.00
C VAL A 98 -2.81 13.77 3.82
N ILE A 99 -3.51 13.82 4.94
CA ILE A 99 -4.89 13.43 5.10
C ILE A 99 -5.71 14.67 5.47
N GLY A 100 -6.99 14.70 5.08
CA GLY A 100 -7.92 15.79 5.44
C GLY A 100 -7.95 16.98 4.48
N LEU A 101 -7.36 16.86 3.28
CA LEU A 101 -7.51 17.90 2.26
C LEU A 101 -8.97 18.02 1.78
N PRO A 102 -9.49 19.24 1.56
CA PRO A 102 -10.85 19.41 1.10
C PRO A 102 -11.00 18.98 -0.36
N ASN A 103 -12.15 18.45 -0.77
CA ASN A 103 -12.40 18.07 -2.17
C ASN A 103 -12.42 19.27 -3.14
N SER A 104 -12.63 20.49 -2.62
CA SER A 104 -12.59 21.72 -3.39
C SER A 104 -12.24 22.90 -2.49
N LEU A 105 -11.47 23.86 -3.02
CA LEU A 105 -11.21 25.13 -2.35
C LEU A 105 -12.41 26.09 -2.48
N PRO A 106 -12.53 27.09 -1.58
CA PRO A 106 -13.55 28.13 -1.69
C PRO A 106 -13.55 28.80 -3.07
N THR A 107 -14.73 28.86 -3.70
CA THR A 107 -14.91 29.42 -5.05
C THR A 107 -15.43 30.85 -5.01
N GLN A 108 -16.09 31.25 -3.93
CA GLN A 108 -16.66 32.58 -3.74
C GLN A 108 -15.85 33.42 -2.74
N SER A 109 -15.89 34.74 -2.91
CA SER A 109 -15.37 35.69 -1.91
C SER A 109 -16.03 35.45 -0.56
N ASN A 110 -15.27 35.50 0.53
CA ASN A 110 -15.77 35.28 1.90
C ASN A 110 -16.27 33.87 2.22
N GLN A 111 -16.19 32.93 1.28
CA GLN A 111 -16.39 31.52 1.61
C GLN A 111 -15.16 31.00 2.37
N LYS A 112 -15.42 30.28 3.45
CA LYS A 112 -14.41 29.58 4.26
C LYS A 112 -14.61 28.08 4.18
N VAL A 113 -13.51 27.35 4.07
CA VAL A 113 -13.48 25.90 4.22
C VAL A 113 -12.51 25.61 5.35
N GLU A 114 -13.04 25.14 6.47
CA GLU A 114 -12.26 24.75 7.64
C GLU A 114 -11.98 23.25 7.56
N THR A 115 -10.73 22.85 7.76
CA THR A 115 -10.35 21.44 7.81
C THR A 115 -9.16 21.20 8.73
N THR A 116 -8.97 19.95 9.15
CA THR A 116 -7.78 19.49 9.85
C THR A 116 -6.96 18.61 8.91
N LEU A 117 -5.74 19.06 8.60
CA LEU A 117 -4.77 18.25 7.87
C LEU A 117 -3.97 17.40 8.86
N ALA A 118 -3.79 16.12 8.56
CA ALA A 118 -2.85 15.26 9.27
C ALA A 118 -1.66 14.92 8.38
N PHE A 119 -0.45 15.13 8.88
CA PHE A 119 0.79 14.70 8.23
C PHE A 119 1.29 13.46 8.95
N VAL A 120 1.26 12.32 8.27
CA VAL A 120 1.60 11.00 8.83
C VAL A 120 2.90 10.51 8.19
N PRO A 121 3.94 10.18 8.98
CA PRO A 121 5.16 9.60 8.45
C PRO A 121 4.91 8.16 7.96
N MET A 122 5.18 7.87 6.67
CA MET A 122 4.93 6.55 6.06
C MET A 122 6.07 5.54 6.25
N ILE A 123 7.27 5.99 6.62
CA ILE A 123 8.44 5.13 6.76
C ILE A 123 9.04 5.26 8.16
N GLU A 124 9.38 4.13 8.78
CA GLU A 124 9.92 4.07 10.15
C GLU A 124 11.27 4.79 10.32
N SER A 125 11.99 5.01 9.22
CA SER A 125 13.28 5.71 9.19
C SER A 125 13.15 7.22 9.41
N LEU A 126 11.93 7.76 9.37
CA LEU A 126 11.66 9.10 9.83
C LEU A 126 11.80 9.16 11.35
N ASN A 127 12.54 10.15 11.85
CA ASN A 127 12.72 10.39 13.29
C ASN A 127 11.47 11.03 13.94
N PHE A 128 10.28 10.63 13.51
CA PHE A 128 8.99 11.18 13.96
C PHE A 128 8.07 10.07 14.45
N ASP A 129 7.36 10.35 15.54
CA ASP A 129 6.27 9.53 16.04
C ASP A 129 4.94 10.28 15.88
N ASN A 130 3.85 9.52 15.76
CA ASN A 130 2.49 10.03 15.58
C ASN A 130 2.32 10.94 14.35
N SER A 131 1.20 11.65 14.27
CA SER A 131 0.86 12.55 13.18
C SER A 131 0.88 14.01 13.63
N LEU A 132 1.32 14.91 12.75
CA LEU A 132 1.16 16.35 12.98
C LEU A 132 -0.22 16.79 12.51
N LEU A 133 -1.03 17.36 13.42
CA LEU A 133 -2.34 17.90 13.09
C LEU A 133 -2.27 19.42 12.88
N LEU A 134 -2.83 19.87 11.76
CA LEU A 134 -2.84 21.27 11.35
C LEU A 134 -4.28 21.70 11.00
N ASN A 135 -4.86 22.58 11.82
CA ASN A 135 -6.14 23.19 11.49
C ASN A 135 -5.93 24.35 10.50
N VAL A 136 -6.58 24.27 9.34
CA VAL A 136 -6.44 25.20 8.22
C VAL A 136 -7.79 25.78 7.85
N ASN A 137 -7.83 27.11 7.72
CA ASN A 137 -8.99 27.81 7.18
C ASN A 137 -8.64 28.31 5.78
N PHE A 138 -9.13 27.63 4.75
CA PHE A 138 -9.00 28.08 3.37
C PHE A 138 -10.00 29.21 3.12
N CYS A 139 -9.51 30.36 2.63
CA CYS A 139 -10.35 31.51 2.33
C CYS A 139 -9.93 32.19 1.02
N ARG A 140 -10.90 32.76 0.29
CA ARG A 140 -10.67 33.56 -0.92
C ARG A 140 -11.00 35.03 -0.61
N THR A 141 -10.05 35.93 -0.84
CA THR A 141 -10.16 37.34 -0.42
C THR A 141 -10.37 38.32 -1.57
N ASN A 142 -10.19 37.90 -2.83
CA ASN A 142 -10.41 38.75 -4.02
C ASN A 142 -9.68 40.12 -3.95
N GLY A 143 -8.54 40.18 -3.27
CA GLY A 143 -7.78 41.43 -3.07
C GLY A 143 -8.24 42.33 -1.91
N GLU A 144 -9.23 41.92 -1.11
CA GLU A 144 -9.53 42.56 0.19
C GLU A 144 -8.58 42.03 1.28
N GLU A 145 -8.24 42.86 2.27
CA GLU A 145 -7.27 42.52 3.32
C GLU A 145 -7.80 41.45 4.28
N GLY A 146 -7.36 40.20 4.06
CA GLY A 146 -7.39 39.10 5.03
C GLY A 146 -8.67 38.26 5.05
N CYS A 147 -8.56 37.01 5.51
CA CYS A 147 -9.73 36.26 5.98
C CYS A 147 -10.34 37.09 7.12
N SER A 148 -11.50 37.72 6.89
CA SER A 148 -12.05 38.76 7.76
C SER A 148 -11.87 38.48 9.26
N LYS A 149 -11.36 39.49 9.98
CA LYS A 149 -11.34 39.64 11.44
C LYS A 149 -12.76 39.81 12.00
N THR A 150 -13.70 38.96 11.61
CA THR A 150 -14.88 38.77 12.43
C THR A 150 -14.40 38.07 13.70
N LYS A 151 -14.13 38.89 14.71
CA LYS A 151 -14.04 38.47 16.11
C LYS A 151 -15.19 37.48 16.31
N PRO A 152 -14.93 36.20 16.63
CA PRO A 152 -15.99 35.21 16.72
C PRO A 152 -17.02 35.77 17.69
N GLU A 153 -18.28 35.86 17.25
CA GLU A 153 -19.37 36.20 18.13
C GLU A 153 -19.37 35.19 19.27
N THR A 154 -18.91 35.64 20.43
CA THR A 154 -18.84 34.88 21.67
C THR A 154 -20.27 34.65 22.15
N ASN A 155 -20.96 33.68 21.57
CA ASN A 155 -22.17 33.07 22.13
C ASN A 155 -22.47 31.68 21.51
N THR A 156 -21.48 31.01 20.91
CA THR A 156 -21.51 29.55 20.81
C THR A 156 -20.98 28.98 22.11
N GLU A 157 -21.81 28.21 22.81
CA GLU A 157 -21.34 27.35 23.90
C GLU A 157 -20.07 26.64 23.43
N LYS A 158 -18.98 26.84 24.17
CA LYS A 158 -17.68 26.25 23.84
C LYS A 158 -17.83 24.74 23.92
N LYS A 159 -18.00 24.09 22.77
CA LYS A 159 -18.06 22.63 22.65
C LYS A 159 -16.80 22.04 23.30
N ALA A 160 -16.97 20.96 24.03
CA ALA A 160 -15.82 20.19 24.51
C ALA A 160 -15.02 19.67 23.31
N LYS A 161 -13.70 19.52 23.45
CA LYS A 161 -12.85 19.02 22.36
C LYS A 161 -13.05 17.53 22.18
N LEU A 162 -13.12 17.05 20.94
CA LEU A 162 -13.29 15.63 20.63
C LEU A 162 -12.13 14.78 21.19
N LYS A 163 -10.89 15.30 21.13
CA LYS A 163 -9.70 14.65 21.70
C LYS A 163 -9.81 14.37 23.20
N ASP A 164 -10.57 15.16 23.94
CA ASP A 164 -10.74 14.96 25.40
C ASP A 164 -11.71 13.81 25.70
N ILE A 165 -12.58 13.47 24.74
CA ILE A 165 -13.60 12.43 24.86
C ILE A 165 -13.15 11.13 24.20
N LEU A 166 -12.51 11.21 23.04
CA LEU A 166 -11.97 10.08 22.28
C LEU A 166 -10.58 9.74 22.82
N LYS A 167 -10.57 8.99 23.93
CA LYS A 167 -9.33 8.61 24.64
C LYS A 167 -8.63 7.40 24.01
N ASN A 168 -9.41 6.47 23.44
CA ASN A 168 -8.89 5.28 22.79
C ASN A 168 -8.87 5.51 21.27
N THR A 169 -7.70 5.86 20.73
CA THR A 169 -7.49 6.13 19.30
C THR A 169 -7.15 4.86 18.52
N HIS A 170 -6.47 3.90 19.13
CA HIS A 170 -6.29 2.57 18.53
C HIS A 170 -7.56 1.73 18.74
N ILE A 171 -8.28 1.43 17.66
CA ILE A 171 -9.59 0.77 17.72
C ILE A 171 -9.53 -0.75 17.48
N GLY A 172 -8.33 -1.33 17.45
CA GLY A 172 -8.09 -2.77 17.36
C GLY A 172 -8.21 -3.32 15.94
N THR A 173 -8.41 -4.65 15.82
CA THR A 173 -8.51 -5.31 14.51
C THR A 173 -9.92 -5.26 13.95
N ILE A 174 -10.06 -4.73 12.72
CA ILE A 174 -11.32 -4.67 11.99
C ILE A 174 -11.27 -5.67 10.81
N LYS A 175 -12.21 -6.62 10.83
CA LYS A 175 -12.42 -7.53 9.69
C LYS A 175 -13.14 -6.79 8.57
N ASN A 176 -12.59 -6.81 7.36
CA ASN A 176 -13.11 -6.15 6.16
C ASN A 176 -13.55 -4.69 6.43
N PRO A 177 -12.61 -3.77 6.72
CA PRO A 177 -12.95 -2.42 7.16
C PRO A 177 -13.87 -1.68 6.20
N SER A 178 -14.81 -0.95 6.79
CA SER A 178 -15.71 0.00 6.13
C SER A 178 -15.94 1.17 7.08
N GLU A 179 -16.37 2.31 6.56
CA GLU A 179 -16.71 3.50 7.37
C GLU A 179 -17.61 3.17 8.56
N LYS A 180 -18.66 2.38 8.31
CA LYS A 180 -19.61 1.95 9.34
C LYS A 180 -18.93 1.13 10.44
N LEU A 181 -18.06 0.20 10.08
CA LEU A 181 -17.36 -0.65 11.05
C LEU A 181 -16.34 0.15 11.86
N VAL A 182 -15.65 1.10 11.23
CA VAL A 182 -14.73 2.02 11.93
C VAL A 182 -15.48 2.82 12.97
N LEU A 183 -16.56 3.54 12.60
CA LEU A 183 -17.36 4.31 13.55
C LEU A 183 -17.96 3.47 14.67
N THR A 184 -18.41 2.25 14.35
CA THR A 184 -18.94 1.32 15.35
C THR A 184 -17.88 0.92 16.38
N ASN A 185 -16.63 0.68 15.95
CA ASN A 185 -15.54 0.34 16.87
C ASN A 185 -15.08 1.55 17.69
N VAL A 186 -15.05 2.76 17.09
CA VAL A 186 -14.77 4.01 17.83
C VAL A 186 -15.74 4.18 18.99
N VAL A 187 -17.04 4.08 18.74
CA VAL A 187 -18.07 4.23 19.78
C VAL A 187 -18.02 3.11 20.82
N LYS A 188 -17.77 1.87 20.39
CA LYS A 188 -17.64 0.73 21.31
C LYS A 188 -16.51 0.92 22.34
N LEU A 189 -15.43 1.60 21.97
CA LEU A 189 -14.28 1.87 22.85
C LEU A 189 -14.38 3.21 23.58
N ASN A 190 -15.30 4.08 23.17
CA ASN A 190 -15.51 5.42 23.72
C ASN A 190 -17.02 5.62 23.93
N ASN A 191 -17.56 4.98 24.98
CA ASN A 191 -19.01 4.86 25.25
C ASN A 191 -19.76 6.19 25.39
N ASP A 192 -19.05 7.30 25.61
CA ASP A 192 -19.62 8.65 25.71
C ASP A 192 -19.96 9.26 24.33
N LEU A 193 -19.57 8.59 23.23
CA LEU A 193 -19.84 9.01 21.86
C LEU A 193 -21.06 8.28 21.27
N VAL A 194 -21.74 8.94 20.33
CA VAL A 194 -22.86 8.37 19.57
C VAL A 194 -22.51 8.36 18.09
N VAL A 195 -22.74 7.24 17.39
CA VAL A 195 -22.33 7.07 15.98
C VAL A 195 -22.87 8.18 15.06
N ASN A 196 -24.12 8.60 15.25
CA ASN A 196 -24.76 9.63 14.41
C ASN A 196 -24.16 11.04 14.57
N ASP A 197 -23.41 11.25 15.65
CA ASP A 197 -22.73 12.50 15.97
C ASP A 197 -21.29 12.53 15.44
N LEU A 198 -20.79 11.41 14.92
CA LEU A 198 -19.47 11.28 14.33
C LEU A 198 -19.56 11.30 12.80
N ASN A 199 -18.54 11.88 12.17
CA ASN A 199 -18.32 11.76 10.74
C ASN A 199 -16.88 11.27 10.50
N ILE A 200 -16.66 10.67 9.33
CA ILE A 200 -15.32 10.35 8.84
C ILE A 200 -14.96 11.41 7.81
N ASP A 201 -13.92 12.19 8.10
CA ASP A 201 -13.42 13.20 7.16
C ASP A 201 -12.55 12.54 6.07
N SER A 202 -11.88 11.45 6.43
CA SER A 202 -11.03 10.64 5.54
C SER A 202 -10.70 9.27 6.17
N ILE A 203 -10.43 8.27 5.34
CA ILE A 203 -10.23 6.87 5.77
C ILE A 203 -9.30 6.12 4.84
N SER A 204 -8.46 5.28 5.41
CA SER A 204 -7.64 4.26 4.75
C SER A 204 -7.92 2.88 5.37
N TYR A 205 -7.14 1.86 5.01
CA TYR A 205 -7.20 0.56 5.69
C TYR A 205 -6.28 0.49 6.92
N LYS A 206 -5.77 1.61 7.41
CA LYS A 206 -4.94 1.65 8.62
C LYS A 206 -5.42 2.69 9.61
N GLU A 207 -6.09 3.74 9.12
CA GLU A 207 -6.48 4.87 9.94
C GLU A 207 -7.70 5.62 9.37
N ALA A 208 -8.33 6.44 10.22
CA ALA A 208 -9.41 7.32 9.84
C ALA A 208 -9.36 8.63 10.64
N MET A 209 -9.71 9.74 10.00
CA MET A 209 -9.91 11.03 10.67
C MET A 209 -11.38 11.17 11.06
N ILE A 210 -11.65 11.25 12.36
CA ILE A 210 -13.00 11.35 12.93
C ILE A 210 -13.27 12.78 13.37
N SER A 211 -14.37 13.36 12.88
CA SER A 211 -14.92 14.62 13.39
C SER A 211 -16.24 14.39 14.10
N SER A 212 -16.72 15.41 14.83
CA SER A 212 -18.01 15.35 15.50
C SER A 212 -18.87 16.59 15.24
N LYS A 213 -20.19 16.38 15.22
CA LYS A 213 -21.17 17.48 15.26
C LYS A 213 -21.29 18.08 16.65
N THR A 214 -21.05 17.29 17.70
CA THR A 214 -21.27 17.66 19.11
C THR A 214 -20.01 18.22 19.76
N TYR A 215 -18.84 17.71 19.36
CA TYR A 215 -17.53 18.10 19.89
C TYR A 215 -16.72 18.91 18.88
N ASP A 216 -15.76 19.68 19.36
CA ASP A 216 -14.87 20.51 18.53
C ASP A 216 -13.59 19.75 18.13
N GLY A 217 -13.13 19.95 16.90
CA GLY A 217 -11.92 19.34 16.31
C GLY A 217 -12.10 17.92 15.76
N SER A 218 -11.04 17.43 15.11
CA SER A 218 -10.95 16.07 14.56
C SER A 218 -9.84 15.26 15.26
N VAL A 219 -9.99 13.94 15.27
CA VAL A 219 -9.06 13.00 15.91
C VAL A 219 -8.74 11.86 14.95
N LEU A 220 -7.46 11.58 14.76
CA LEU A 220 -6.98 10.43 14.02
C LEU A 220 -7.14 9.17 14.89
N VAL A 221 -7.75 8.13 14.31
CA VAL A 221 -7.88 6.80 14.91
C VAL A 221 -7.19 5.78 14.02
N ASP A 222 -6.50 4.80 14.61
CA ASP A 222 -5.74 3.78 13.91
C ASP A 222 -6.27 2.37 14.21
N PHE A 223 -6.09 1.42 13.29
CA PHE A 223 -6.60 0.06 13.40
C PHE A 223 -5.84 -0.95 12.55
N ASP A 224 -5.89 -2.22 12.97
CA ASP A 224 -5.37 -3.33 12.18
C ASP A 224 -6.42 -3.85 11.20
N SER A 225 -6.08 -3.93 9.92
CA SER A 225 -6.95 -4.52 8.90
C SER A 225 -6.79 -6.04 8.80
N LYS A 226 -7.91 -6.75 8.87
CA LYS A 226 -7.97 -8.18 8.49
C LYS A 226 -8.94 -8.38 7.33
N PHE A 227 -8.41 -8.78 6.19
CA PHE A 227 -9.23 -9.11 5.02
C PHE A 227 -9.66 -10.57 5.05
N VAL A 228 -10.94 -10.80 4.83
CA VAL A 228 -11.56 -12.11 4.83
C VAL A 228 -12.39 -12.25 3.56
N SER A 229 -12.14 -13.30 2.80
CA SER A 229 -12.90 -13.59 1.58
C SER A 229 -14.35 -13.92 1.87
N GLU A 230 -15.21 -13.76 0.86
CA GLU A 230 -16.63 -14.13 0.96
C GLU A 230 -16.84 -15.65 1.09
N GLN A 231 -15.88 -16.44 0.61
CA GLN A 231 -15.99 -17.89 0.54
C GLN A 231 -15.44 -18.62 1.77
N ASN A 232 -14.40 -18.08 2.43
CA ASN A 232 -13.69 -18.77 3.52
C ASN A 232 -12.95 -17.79 4.45
N GLU A 233 -13.12 -17.95 5.78
CA GLU A 233 -12.44 -17.14 6.79
C GLU A 233 -10.91 -17.26 6.81
N ASN A 234 -10.38 -18.38 6.32
CA ASN A 234 -8.94 -18.63 6.28
C ASN A 234 -8.28 -18.15 4.99
N ASN A 235 -9.05 -17.60 4.04
CA ASN A 235 -8.55 -17.20 2.71
C ASN A 235 -7.81 -18.32 1.96
N SER A 236 -8.17 -19.58 2.25
CA SER A 236 -7.55 -20.77 1.65
C SER A 236 -8.45 -21.39 0.59
N PHE A 237 -7.86 -21.87 -0.49
CA PHE A 237 -8.57 -22.53 -1.59
C PHE A 237 -7.60 -23.32 -2.48
N ARG A 238 -8.14 -24.21 -3.33
CA ARG A 238 -7.33 -25.00 -4.27
C ARG A 238 -8.04 -25.20 -5.59
N THR A 239 -7.27 -25.34 -6.66
CA THR A 239 -7.83 -25.82 -7.93
C THR A 239 -8.25 -27.30 -7.81
N GLN A 240 -9.21 -27.71 -8.63
CA GLN A 240 -9.40 -29.13 -8.89
C GLN A 240 -8.16 -29.69 -9.59
N LYS A 241 -7.84 -30.97 -9.35
CA LYS A 241 -6.78 -31.65 -10.09
C LYS A 241 -7.14 -31.73 -11.57
N ALA A 242 -6.40 -31.02 -12.41
CA ALA A 242 -6.45 -31.20 -13.84
C ALA A 242 -5.64 -32.46 -14.18
N GLN A 243 -6.20 -33.36 -14.99
CA GLN A 243 -5.52 -34.58 -15.39
C GLN A 243 -5.95 -34.97 -16.80
N VAL A 244 -4.97 -35.33 -17.62
CA VAL A 244 -5.18 -35.84 -18.97
C VAL A 244 -4.34 -37.08 -19.19
N GLU A 245 -4.87 -38.00 -19.99
CA GLU A 245 -4.19 -39.20 -20.45
C GLU A 245 -4.38 -39.29 -21.96
N ALA A 246 -3.28 -39.33 -22.71
CA ALA A 246 -3.28 -39.36 -24.17
C ALA A 246 -2.77 -40.71 -24.69
N TYR A 247 -3.46 -41.20 -25.72
CA TYR A 247 -3.05 -42.33 -26.54
C TYR A 247 -3.33 -42.01 -28.00
N ASN A 248 -2.31 -42.05 -28.86
CA ASN A 248 -2.39 -41.70 -30.27
C ASN A 248 -3.17 -40.38 -30.56
N SER A 249 -3.01 -39.39 -29.69
CA SER A 249 -3.74 -38.13 -29.71
C SER A 249 -3.07 -37.09 -28.82
N GLU A 250 -3.54 -35.85 -28.93
CA GLU A 250 -3.28 -34.79 -27.96
C GLU A 250 -4.52 -34.59 -27.08
N GLN A 251 -4.29 -34.41 -25.78
CA GLN A 251 -5.33 -34.13 -24.79
C GLN A 251 -4.89 -32.94 -23.94
N SER A 252 -5.84 -32.06 -23.58
CA SER A 252 -5.58 -30.92 -22.72
C SER A 252 -6.74 -30.66 -21.75
N MET A 253 -6.43 -30.09 -20.60
CA MET A 253 -7.40 -29.71 -19.58
C MET A 253 -6.91 -28.50 -18.79
N THR A 254 -7.84 -27.60 -18.50
CA THR A 254 -7.62 -26.46 -17.61
C THR A 254 -8.56 -26.56 -16.41
N LYS A 255 -8.05 -26.25 -15.22
CA LYS A 255 -8.84 -26.12 -13.99
C LYS A 255 -8.46 -24.84 -13.28
N SER A 256 -9.47 -24.08 -12.86
CA SER A 256 -9.30 -22.84 -12.13
C SER A 256 -10.04 -22.86 -10.79
N ALA A 257 -9.64 -21.97 -9.90
CA ALA A 257 -10.36 -21.62 -8.69
C ALA A 257 -10.10 -20.14 -8.39
N SER A 258 -11.02 -19.51 -7.65
CA SER A 258 -10.91 -18.10 -7.31
C SER A 258 -11.40 -17.83 -5.89
N LEU A 259 -10.91 -16.72 -5.35
CA LEU A 259 -11.25 -16.18 -4.05
C LEU A 259 -11.56 -14.70 -4.21
N ASN A 260 -12.70 -14.25 -3.69
CA ASN A 260 -13.14 -12.86 -3.86
C ASN A 260 -13.15 -12.13 -2.51
N PHE A 261 -12.70 -10.88 -2.53
CA PHE A 261 -12.67 -9.99 -1.38
C PHE A 261 -13.52 -8.77 -1.68
N ASN A 262 -14.39 -8.43 -0.72
CA ASN A 262 -15.12 -7.18 -0.70
C ASN A 262 -14.25 -6.10 0.00
N ILE A 263 -13.82 -5.13 -0.80
CA ILE A 263 -12.91 -4.05 -0.46
C ILE A 263 -13.75 -2.77 -0.32
N ALA A 264 -14.44 -2.62 0.81
CA ALA A 264 -15.49 -1.61 0.97
C ALA A 264 -15.04 -0.14 0.81
N LEU A 265 -13.76 0.16 1.05
CA LEU A 265 -13.19 1.51 0.85
C LEU A 265 -12.64 1.74 -0.57
N GLY A 266 -12.77 0.74 -1.46
CA GLY A 266 -12.35 0.85 -2.85
C GLY A 266 -10.88 0.49 -3.11
N LYS A 267 -10.55 0.37 -4.40
CA LYS A 267 -9.22 -0.05 -4.90
C LYS A 267 -8.14 0.94 -4.55
N ASP A 268 -8.39 2.23 -4.71
CA ASP A 268 -7.39 3.26 -4.50
C ASP A 268 -7.01 3.39 -3.02
N ALA A 269 -7.97 3.27 -2.11
CA ALA A 269 -7.70 3.24 -0.67
C ALA A 269 -6.87 2.00 -0.28
N LEU A 270 -7.17 0.84 -0.88
CA LEU A 270 -6.41 -0.39 -0.65
C LEU A 270 -4.98 -0.25 -1.16
N ALA A 271 -4.81 0.27 -2.39
CA ALA A 271 -3.51 0.46 -3.03
C ALA A 271 -2.71 1.65 -2.46
N GLY A 272 -3.34 2.53 -1.67
CA GLY A 272 -2.66 3.53 -0.85
C GLY A 272 -2.19 2.95 0.48
N SER A 273 -2.88 1.92 1.00
CA SER A 273 -2.57 1.30 2.29
C SER A 273 -1.58 0.13 2.19
N PHE A 274 -1.57 -0.59 1.08
CA PHE A 274 -0.75 -1.79 0.85
C PHE A 274 -0.12 -1.78 -0.54
N ASP A 275 1.13 -2.21 -0.62
CA ASP A 275 1.86 -2.30 -1.89
C ASP A 275 1.66 -3.67 -2.55
N TYR A 276 1.57 -4.72 -1.74
CA TYR A 276 1.55 -6.11 -2.21
C TYR A 276 0.44 -6.95 -1.59
N ILE A 277 0.04 -7.96 -2.35
CA ILE A 277 -0.70 -9.11 -1.87
C ILE A 277 0.27 -10.29 -1.82
N GLY A 278 0.50 -10.81 -0.62
CA GLY A 278 1.26 -12.02 -0.37
C GLY A 278 0.36 -13.25 -0.46
N ILE A 279 0.65 -14.15 -1.38
CA ILE A 279 -0.11 -15.38 -1.61
C ILE A 279 0.75 -16.57 -1.16
N ASN A 280 0.36 -17.23 -0.07
CA ASN A 280 1.01 -18.43 0.42
C ASN A 280 0.55 -19.62 -0.41
N TRP A 281 1.42 -20.13 -1.26
CA TRP A 281 1.05 -21.14 -2.26
C TRP A 281 2.03 -22.33 -2.28
N LYS A 282 1.50 -23.45 -2.77
CA LYS A 282 2.27 -24.57 -3.30
C LYS A 282 1.51 -25.21 -4.47
N GLY A 283 2.24 -25.86 -5.36
CA GLY A 283 1.73 -26.52 -6.54
C GLY A 283 2.15 -27.98 -6.60
N TYR A 284 1.36 -28.80 -7.26
CA TYR A 284 1.69 -30.19 -7.57
C TYR A 284 1.69 -30.37 -9.08
N SER A 285 2.65 -31.14 -9.58
CA SER A 285 2.62 -31.65 -10.95
C SER A 285 3.00 -33.13 -11.01
N TRP A 286 2.52 -33.82 -12.05
CA TRP A 286 2.90 -35.18 -12.36
C TRP A 286 3.07 -35.35 -13.87
N ASN A 287 4.11 -36.08 -14.26
CA ASN A 287 4.28 -36.59 -15.62
C ASN A 287 4.89 -38.01 -15.56
N ASN A 288 4.82 -38.77 -16.66
CA ASN A 288 5.33 -40.15 -16.70
C ASN A 288 6.84 -40.28 -16.42
N GLN A 289 7.63 -39.25 -16.74
CA GLN A 289 9.09 -39.32 -16.71
C GLN A 289 9.63 -39.11 -15.29
N ASP A 290 9.21 -38.04 -14.62
CA ASP A 290 9.80 -37.61 -13.34
C ASP A 290 8.82 -37.73 -12.18
N SER A 291 7.69 -38.45 -12.39
CA SER A 291 6.69 -38.74 -11.36
C SER A 291 6.13 -37.47 -10.70
N GLU A 292 5.74 -37.57 -9.42
CA GLU A 292 5.21 -36.47 -8.61
C GLU A 292 6.29 -35.45 -8.31
N ARG A 293 5.93 -34.16 -8.39
CA ARG A 293 6.80 -33.03 -8.10
C ARG A 293 5.99 -31.94 -7.42
N TRP A 294 6.62 -31.25 -6.46
CA TRP A 294 5.99 -30.16 -5.73
C TRP A 294 6.71 -28.83 -5.98
N HIS A 295 5.93 -27.77 -6.17
CA HIS A 295 6.41 -26.45 -6.57
C HIS A 295 6.05 -25.38 -5.55
N ASN A 296 6.98 -24.49 -5.25
CA ASN A 296 6.75 -23.25 -4.52
C ASN A 296 7.78 -22.21 -5.03
N ASN A 297 7.97 -21.08 -4.36
CA ASN A 297 8.95 -20.08 -4.78
C ASN A 297 10.40 -20.57 -4.72
N ASP A 298 10.72 -21.46 -3.77
CA ASP A 298 12.07 -21.97 -3.55
C ASP A 298 12.37 -23.22 -4.42
N HIS A 299 11.32 -23.91 -4.86
CA HIS A 299 11.36 -25.16 -5.62
C HIS A 299 10.58 -25.05 -6.93
N TYR A 300 10.79 -23.98 -7.70
CA TYR A 300 10.08 -23.76 -8.97
C TYR A 300 10.17 -24.98 -9.92
N SER A 301 11.32 -25.66 -9.95
CA SER A 301 11.58 -26.84 -10.81
C SER A 301 11.06 -28.18 -10.26
N GLY A 302 10.56 -28.23 -9.02
CA GLY A 302 9.89 -29.43 -8.50
C GLY A 302 10.77 -30.47 -7.79
N THR A 303 11.96 -30.15 -7.31
CA THR A 303 12.97 -31.18 -6.96
C THR A 303 12.71 -32.04 -5.72
N THR A 304 11.69 -31.75 -4.91
CA THR A 304 11.46 -32.39 -3.60
C THR A 304 10.05 -32.97 -3.46
N ASP A 305 9.93 -34.06 -2.68
CA ASP A 305 8.68 -34.83 -2.51
C ASP A 305 7.72 -34.22 -1.48
N ASN A 306 8.18 -33.25 -0.70
CA ASN A 306 7.38 -32.47 0.24
C ASN A 306 7.96 -31.07 0.39
N ILE A 307 7.10 -30.05 0.39
CA ILE A 307 7.50 -28.65 0.52
C ILE A 307 6.50 -27.89 1.38
N GLU A 308 7.00 -26.86 2.05
CA GLU A 308 6.18 -25.89 2.75
C GLU A 308 5.61 -24.84 1.77
N PHE A 309 4.57 -24.15 2.22
CA PHE A 309 4.03 -23.01 1.48
C PHE A 309 5.03 -21.85 1.49
N THR A 310 5.10 -21.11 0.38
CA THR A 310 5.93 -19.90 0.30
C THR A 310 5.09 -18.73 -0.21
N THR A 311 5.44 -17.52 0.21
CA THR A 311 4.68 -16.31 -0.12
C THR A 311 5.12 -15.71 -1.46
N LYS A 312 4.27 -15.76 -2.48
CA LYS A 312 4.45 -14.98 -3.71
C LYS A 312 3.85 -13.58 -3.51
N LYS A 313 4.66 -12.53 -3.66
CA LYS A 313 4.18 -11.14 -3.62
C LYS A 313 3.77 -10.69 -5.02
N ILE A 314 2.59 -10.09 -5.13
CA ILE A 314 2.06 -9.50 -6.37
C ILE A 314 1.53 -8.11 -6.03
N GLY A 315 1.84 -7.10 -6.84
CA GLY A 315 1.44 -5.71 -6.55
C GLY A 315 -0.07 -5.49 -6.61
N VAL A 316 -0.64 -4.75 -5.64
CA VAL A 316 -2.10 -4.51 -5.50
C VAL A 316 -2.72 -3.81 -6.72
N ARG A 317 -1.93 -2.95 -7.39
CA ARG A 317 -2.39 -2.11 -8.51
C ARG A 317 -2.47 -2.84 -9.84
N GLY A 318 -1.77 -3.96 -10.00
CA GLY A 318 -1.58 -4.62 -11.30
C GLY A 318 -2.49 -5.83 -11.49
N THR A 319 -3.06 -5.96 -12.69
CA THR A 319 -3.60 -7.24 -13.16
C THR A 319 -2.44 -8.00 -13.81
N ASN A 320 -1.88 -8.98 -13.10
CA ASN A 320 -0.73 -9.72 -13.58
C ASN A 320 -0.97 -11.22 -13.44
N ASP A 321 -0.97 -11.91 -14.57
CA ASP A 321 -0.84 -13.35 -14.61
C ASP A 321 0.60 -13.71 -14.28
N THR A 322 0.79 -14.42 -13.19
CA THR A 322 2.11 -14.83 -12.70
C THR A 322 2.24 -16.33 -12.82
N ALA A 323 3.11 -16.78 -13.73
CA ALA A 323 3.51 -18.19 -13.75
C ALA A 323 4.18 -18.54 -12.43
N VAL A 324 3.68 -19.59 -11.77
CA VAL A 324 4.19 -20.06 -10.48
C VAL A 324 4.90 -21.40 -10.59
N PHE A 325 4.56 -22.19 -11.60
CA PHE A 325 5.41 -23.29 -12.05
C PHE A 325 5.15 -23.59 -13.53
N ASP A 326 6.18 -24.14 -14.17
CA ASP A 326 6.09 -24.81 -15.45
C ASP A 326 6.86 -26.12 -15.38
N ARG A 327 6.37 -27.12 -16.10
CA ARG A 327 7.04 -28.41 -16.24
C ARG A 327 6.74 -28.97 -17.60
N ILE A 328 7.79 -29.14 -18.38
CA ILE A 328 7.71 -29.64 -19.75
C ILE A 328 8.62 -30.85 -19.88
N TYR A 329 8.04 -31.98 -20.28
CA TYR A 329 8.77 -33.10 -20.84
C TYR A 329 8.45 -33.19 -22.32
N SER A 330 9.49 -33.27 -23.16
CA SER A 330 9.34 -33.29 -24.61
C SER A 330 10.26 -34.33 -25.25
N ASN A 331 9.66 -35.40 -25.79
CA ASN A 331 10.31 -36.39 -26.65
C ASN A 331 9.30 -36.85 -27.72
N THR A 332 9.31 -38.12 -28.15
CA THR A 332 8.27 -38.70 -29.02
C THR A 332 6.86 -38.54 -28.42
N ASN A 333 6.74 -38.73 -27.11
CA ASN A 333 5.58 -38.35 -26.33
C ASN A 333 5.96 -37.09 -25.53
N TRP A 334 5.02 -36.18 -25.31
CA TRP A 334 5.28 -34.97 -24.54
C TRP A 334 4.16 -34.70 -23.52
N MET A 335 4.52 -34.03 -22.44
CA MET A 335 3.64 -33.71 -21.32
C MET A 335 4.01 -32.32 -20.80
N LYS A 336 3.01 -31.47 -20.58
CA LYS A 336 3.18 -30.11 -20.08
C LYS A 336 2.24 -29.89 -18.91
N CYS A 337 2.75 -29.27 -17.86
CA CYS A 337 1.99 -28.79 -16.71
C CYS A 337 2.39 -27.34 -16.45
N PHE A 338 1.42 -26.44 -16.43
CA PHE A 338 1.62 -25.05 -16.10
C PHE A 338 0.71 -24.66 -14.94
N GLY A 339 1.19 -23.76 -14.09
CA GLY A 339 0.43 -23.19 -12.99
C GLY A 339 0.58 -21.69 -12.95
N TYR A 340 -0.54 -21.01 -12.76
CA TYR A 340 -0.62 -19.55 -12.76
C TYR A 340 -1.43 -19.05 -11.57
N ILE A 341 -1.04 -17.88 -11.06
CA ILE A 341 -1.79 -17.10 -10.09
C ILE A 341 -1.97 -15.71 -10.67
N SER A 342 -3.17 -15.16 -10.58
CA SER A 342 -3.45 -13.78 -10.96
C SER A 342 -4.29 -13.07 -9.92
N ILE A 343 -4.15 -11.74 -9.91
CA ILE A 343 -5.00 -10.83 -9.17
C ILE A 343 -5.70 -9.95 -10.19
N SER A 344 -6.99 -9.75 -10.01
CA SER A 344 -7.80 -8.91 -10.90
C SER A 344 -8.87 -8.18 -10.12
N TRP A 345 -9.06 -6.91 -10.44
CA TRP A 345 -10.20 -6.13 -9.97
C TRP A 345 -11.37 -6.34 -10.93
N THR A 346 -12.51 -6.83 -10.44
CA THR A 346 -13.73 -6.93 -11.26
C THR A 346 -14.47 -5.60 -11.31
N ASP A 347 -14.37 -4.83 -10.24
CA ASP A 347 -14.82 -3.44 -10.10
C ASP A 347 -13.95 -2.74 -9.03
N ASP A 348 -14.33 -1.54 -8.59
CA ASP A 348 -13.58 -0.77 -7.59
C ASP A 348 -13.59 -1.40 -6.18
N PHE A 349 -14.60 -2.21 -5.87
CA PHE A 349 -14.84 -2.77 -4.53
C PHE A 349 -14.62 -4.28 -4.47
N THR A 350 -14.30 -4.93 -5.58
CA THR A 350 -14.18 -6.38 -5.64
C THR A 350 -12.83 -6.80 -6.22
N LEU A 351 -12.02 -7.40 -5.34
CA LEU A 351 -10.72 -7.97 -5.67
C LEU A 351 -10.84 -9.49 -5.79
N SER A 352 -10.42 -10.04 -6.92
CA SER A 352 -10.40 -11.48 -7.15
C SER A 352 -8.97 -11.99 -7.25
N ILE A 353 -8.69 -13.07 -6.52
CA ILE A 353 -7.45 -13.84 -6.62
C ILE A 353 -7.78 -15.15 -7.32
N ASN A 354 -7.23 -15.34 -8.51
CA ASN A 354 -7.48 -16.50 -9.35
C ASN A 354 -6.22 -17.36 -9.40
N CYS A 355 -6.40 -18.67 -9.42
CA CYS A 355 -5.35 -19.59 -9.82
C CYS A 355 -5.90 -20.58 -10.82
N TRP A 356 -5.06 -20.99 -11.76
CA TRP A 356 -5.40 -22.03 -12.71
C TRP A 356 -4.20 -22.87 -13.08
N VAL A 357 -4.49 -24.09 -13.50
CA VAL A 357 -3.51 -25.03 -14.01
C VAL A 357 -3.92 -25.49 -15.39
N GLU A 358 -2.92 -25.65 -16.24
CA GLU A 358 -3.08 -26.14 -17.61
C GLU A 358 -2.22 -27.38 -17.76
N VAL A 359 -2.85 -28.48 -18.14
CA VAL A 359 -2.14 -29.73 -18.44
C VAL A 359 -2.41 -30.13 -19.87
N SER A 360 -1.37 -30.59 -20.57
CA SER A 360 -1.50 -31.17 -21.89
C SER A 360 -0.57 -32.36 -22.05
N SER A 361 -1.00 -33.35 -22.82
CA SER A 361 -0.22 -34.55 -23.10
C SER A 361 -0.45 -35.01 -24.52
N TYR A 362 0.59 -35.53 -25.15
CA TYR A 362 0.54 -36.15 -26.47
C TYR A 362 1.30 -37.47 -26.46
N ALA A 363 0.70 -38.46 -27.10
CA ALA A 363 1.34 -39.75 -27.33
C ALA A 363 1.14 -40.20 -28.78
N THR A 364 2.17 -40.80 -29.37
CA THR A 364 2.08 -41.42 -30.70
C THR A 364 1.49 -42.83 -30.63
N ALA A 365 0.86 -43.31 -31.72
CA ALA A 365 0.45 -44.73 -31.83
C ALA A 365 1.63 -45.72 -31.71
N TRP A 366 2.84 -45.30 -32.08
CA TRP A 366 3.96 -46.21 -32.31
C TRP A 366 4.72 -46.55 -31.03
N ASN A 367 4.65 -45.69 -30.01
CA ASN A 367 5.36 -45.91 -28.76
C ASN A 367 4.52 -46.60 -27.67
N ALA A 368 3.22 -46.87 -27.90
CA ALA A 368 2.26 -47.58 -27.04
C ALA A 368 2.16 -47.18 -25.55
N TYR A 369 3.06 -46.35 -25.02
CA TYR A 369 3.00 -45.77 -23.70
C TYR A 369 2.03 -44.59 -23.72
N TRP A 370 0.97 -44.73 -22.94
CA TRP A 370 0.06 -43.64 -22.61
C TRP A 370 0.85 -42.49 -21.97
N ALA A 371 0.63 -41.25 -22.41
CA ALA A 371 1.23 -40.07 -21.79
C ALA A 371 0.21 -39.48 -20.82
N LYS A 372 0.62 -39.18 -19.59
CA LYS A 372 -0.26 -38.55 -18.60
C LYS A 372 0.39 -37.31 -18.02
N ALA A 373 -0.45 -36.31 -17.79
CA ALA A 373 -0.08 -35.08 -17.10
C ALA A 373 -1.15 -34.76 -16.06
N ALA A 374 -0.73 -34.31 -14.88
CA ALA A 374 -1.67 -33.83 -13.88
C ALA A 374 -1.09 -32.67 -13.07
N ALA A 375 -1.94 -31.73 -12.63
CA ALA A 375 -1.52 -30.59 -11.84
C ALA A 375 -2.66 -30.04 -10.96
N TYR A 376 -2.29 -29.37 -9.86
CA TYR A 376 -3.17 -28.48 -9.10
C TYR A 376 -2.35 -27.44 -8.31
N ILE A 377 -3.02 -26.39 -7.85
CA ILE A 377 -2.46 -25.36 -6.96
C ILE A 377 -3.27 -25.34 -5.67
N GLU A 378 -2.59 -25.15 -4.55
CA GLU A 378 -3.16 -24.92 -3.23
C GLU A 378 -2.67 -23.59 -2.68
N ILE A 379 -3.62 -22.77 -2.22
CA ILE A 379 -3.40 -21.50 -1.53
C ILE A 379 -3.83 -21.68 -0.08
N ASP A 380 -2.89 -21.50 0.84
CA ASP A 380 -3.15 -21.62 2.29
C ASP A 380 -3.69 -20.31 2.88
N ASN A 381 -3.15 -19.17 2.44
CA ASN A 381 -3.53 -17.87 2.95
C ASN A 381 -3.20 -16.74 1.97
N VAL A 382 -3.89 -15.61 2.16
CA VAL A 382 -3.70 -14.35 1.44
C VAL A 382 -3.47 -13.25 2.47
N LEU A 383 -2.38 -12.51 2.29
CA LEU A 383 -1.93 -11.42 3.17
C LEU A 383 -1.85 -10.11 2.39
N PHE A 384 -2.25 -9.01 3.00
CA PHE A 384 -2.10 -7.65 2.45
C PHE A 384 -0.92 -7.00 3.16
N ILE A 385 0.12 -6.61 2.41
CA ILE A 385 1.45 -6.23 2.91
C ILE A 385 1.84 -4.85 2.40
#